data_AF-A0A3T0T5C1-F1
#
_entry.id   AF-A0A3T0T5C1-F1
#
_cell.length_a   1.000
_cell.length_b   1.000
_cell.length_c   1.000
_cell.angle_alpha   90.00
_cell.angle_beta   90.00
_cell.angle_gamma   90.00
#
_symmetry.space_group_name_H-M   'P 1'
#
loop_
_entity.id
_entity.type
_entity.pdbx_description
1 polymer ?
#
loop_
_entity_poly.entity_id
_entity_poly.type
_entity_poly.pdbx_seq_one_letter_code
_entity_poly.pdbx_strand_id
1 'polypeptide(L)'
;MFRSTLRSLGVLLVVGLGAAALPAQALAEEATSPASSPVTWGVRPADTEQGSDRPNYAYALEPGGQLSDALIVSNYDDEDQTFRVYGSDGFITEAGQLDLLPAAEPSTQLGSWISFEAPDVVVPAGESVQIPFQLEVPADAVPGDYAAGVVSSILVQGETGVSVDRRLGSRMYLRVGGDLAPRLSVDGLAVSYQGEWNPFAPGTTTIDYTVTNAGNTRLAPGAELAVSGLLGLGSVAATDPEPLPELLPGSSTSRSVTVAGVWPLFVATARIALTGTVVTADFAGQAADPAAVPEVAAVSSEASTAAVPWSALLLLALLIGLIVLAVVRRRRRAAGEQKRIDAAVAAAVAGASTTGASAPPRDATYDEDSRRVELTSGISRETTDPAATDPAATDPAATDPAATDPAATDPSGSDRAGVRS
;
A
#
# COMPACT_ATOMS: atom_id res chain seq x y z
N MET A 1 13.36 -51.64 -8.84
CA MET A 1 13.22 -53.06 -8.46
C MET A 1 14.53 -53.48 -7.78
N PHE A 2 14.43 -54.16 -6.63
CA PHE A 2 15.50 -54.67 -5.73
C PHE A 2 16.31 -53.61 -4.95
N ARG A 3 16.02 -53.32 -3.66
CA ARG A 3 16.13 -54.10 -2.39
C ARG A 3 17.58 -54.30 -1.91
N SER A 4 17.91 -53.74 -0.73
CA SER A 4 18.59 -54.39 0.43
C SER A 4 19.27 -53.32 1.32
N THR A 5 18.70 -52.90 2.45
CA THR A 5 18.79 -53.44 3.83
C THR A 5 20.08 -53.13 4.62
N LEU A 6 19.85 -52.50 5.78
CA LEU A 6 20.66 -52.36 6.99
C LEU A 6 21.54 -53.57 7.34
N ARG A 7 22.67 -53.32 8.04
CA ARG A 7 22.99 -53.96 9.34
C ARG A 7 24.29 -53.45 10.01
N SER A 8 24.16 -53.16 11.32
CA SER A 8 25.12 -53.50 12.40
C SER A 8 26.44 -52.69 12.49
N LEU A 9 27.08 -52.42 13.63
CA LEU A 9 26.98 -52.86 15.03
C LEU A 9 27.87 -51.89 15.87
N GLY A 10 27.60 -51.68 17.15
CA GLY A 10 28.55 -51.04 18.07
C GLY A 10 27.99 -50.61 19.42
N VAL A 11 27.67 -51.58 20.27
CA VAL A 11 27.25 -51.40 21.68
C VAL A 11 28.47 -51.60 22.60
N LEU A 12 28.65 -50.73 23.61
CA LEU A 12 29.26 -51.02 24.93
C LEU A 12 28.94 -49.79 25.84
N LEU A 13 27.95 -49.77 26.73
CA LEU A 13 27.72 -50.43 28.03
C LEU A 13 28.79 -50.15 29.11
N VAL A 14 28.38 -49.41 30.18
CA VAL A 14 28.64 -49.58 31.64
C VAL A 14 28.01 -48.35 32.34
N VAL A 15 26.80 -48.42 32.90
CA VAL A 15 26.42 -48.70 34.31
C VAL A 15 27.18 -47.89 35.36
N GLY A 16 26.48 -46.96 36.02
CA GLY A 16 26.94 -46.27 37.23
C GLY A 16 25.80 -45.51 37.92
N LEU A 17 25.08 -46.20 38.81
CA LEU A 17 24.11 -45.63 39.74
C LEU A 17 24.82 -44.79 40.82
N GLY A 18 24.30 -43.58 41.07
CA GLY A 18 24.04 -43.05 42.41
C GLY A 18 25.21 -42.48 43.22
N ALA A 19 25.25 -41.14 43.34
CA ALA A 19 25.42 -40.44 44.62
C ALA A 19 25.10 -38.95 44.43
N ALA A 20 24.13 -38.47 45.21
CA ALA A 20 23.76 -37.06 45.27
C ALA A 20 24.91 -36.23 45.89
N ALA A 21 25.39 -35.25 45.15
CA ALA A 21 26.21 -34.16 45.66
C ALA A 21 25.59 -32.85 45.18
N LEU A 22 25.05 -32.08 46.12
CA LEU A 22 24.59 -30.71 45.91
C LEU A 22 25.81 -29.82 45.56
N PRO A 23 25.84 -29.10 44.42
CA PRO A 23 26.74 -27.98 44.30
C PRO A 23 26.08 -26.73 44.89
N ALA A 24 26.73 -26.15 45.89
CA ALA A 24 26.47 -24.82 46.40
C ALA A 24 26.48 -23.84 45.22
N GLN A 25 25.33 -23.20 44.97
CA GLN A 25 25.25 -22.07 44.06
C GLN A 25 26.00 -20.92 44.71
N ALA A 26 27.14 -20.56 44.12
CA ALA A 26 27.78 -19.28 44.38
C ALA A 26 26.76 -18.20 44.01
N LEU A 27 26.31 -17.44 45.00
CA LEU A 27 25.60 -16.18 44.80
C LEU A 27 26.55 -15.27 44.03
N ALA A 28 26.34 -15.17 42.72
CA ALA A 28 26.80 -14.02 41.98
C ALA A 28 26.00 -12.83 42.52
N GLU A 29 26.65 -12.00 43.33
CA GLU A 29 26.22 -10.64 43.59
C GLU A 29 26.18 -9.95 42.21
N GLU A 30 24.99 -9.84 41.63
CA GLU A 30 24.74 -8.83 40.61
C GLU A 30 25.09 -7.49 41.26
N ALA A 31 26.24 -6.94 40.86
CA ALA A 31 26.55 -5.55 41.10
C ALA A 31 25.50 -4.72 40.35
N THR A 32 24.41 -4.40 41.05
CA THR A 32 23.49 -3.33 40.68
C THR A 32 24.34 -2.08 40.54
N SER A 33 24.70 -1.72 39.31
CA SER A 33 25.17 -0.37 39.02
C SER A 33 24.08 0.58 39.54
N PRO A 34 24.41 1.61 40.33
CA PRO A 34 23.40 2.58 40.73
C PRO A 34 22.83 3.17 39.43
N ALA A 35 21.55 2.92 39.20
CA ALA A 35 20.82 3.61 38.16
C ALA A 35 20.89 5.10 38.53
N SER A 36 21.58 5.90 37.71
CA SER A 36 21.46 7.35 37.77
C SER A 36 19.96 7.67 37.79
N SER A 37 19.45 8.23 38.88
CA SER A 37 18.03 8.54 39.04
C SER A 37 17.55 9.30 37.80
N PRO A 38 16.48 8.85 37.13
CA PRO A 38 16.04 9.50 35.90
C PRO A 38 15.52 10.89 36.23
N VAL A 39 16.28 11.93 35.84
CA VAL A 39 15.81 13.33 35.87
C VAL A 39 14.48 13.40 35.14
N THR A 40 13.46 13.93 35.82
CA THR A 40 12.07 13.97 35.35
C THR A 40 11.57 15.41 35.34
N TRP A 41 11.28 15.93 34.14
CA TRP A 41 10.76 17.28 33.99
C TRP A 41 9.66 17.35 32.91
N GLY A 42 8.87 18.42 32.97
CA GLY A 42 7.78 18.70 32.04
C GLY A 42 8.04 19.98 31.25
N VAL A 43 7.49 20.03 30.04
CA VAL A 43 7.58 21.20 29.16
C VAL A 43 6.23 21.44 28.50
N ARG A 44 5.74 22.68 28.52
CA ARG A 44 4.49 23.07 27.83
C ARG A 44 4.48 24.54 27.45
N PRO A 45 3.65 24.96 26.48
CA PRO A 45 3.32 26.36 26.28
C PRO A 45 2.79 27.04 27.53
N ALA A 46 3.21 28.28 27.76
CA ALA A 46 2.60 29.14 28.77
C ALA A 46 1.25 29.69 28.33
N ASP A 47 0.42 30.09 29.29
CA ASP A 47 -0.73 30.95 29.02
C ASP A 47 -0.23 32.39 28.83
N THR A 48 -0.48 32.97 27.65
CA THR A 48 -0.04 34.33 27.28
C THR A 48 -1.13 35.02 26.46
N GLU A 49 -0.84 36.20 25.91
CA GLU A 49 -1.74 36.88 24.96
C GLU A 49 -2.04 36.03 23.71
N GLN A 50 -1.23 35.02 23.43
CA GLN A 50 -1.38 34.11 22.29
C GLN A 50 -2.35 32.95 22.57
N GLY A 51 -2.92 32.87 23.78
CA GLY A 51 -3.91 31.87 24.18
C GLY A 51 -3.52 31.10 25.45
N SER A 52 -4.47 30.29 25.92
CA SER A 52 -4.35 29.47 27.13
C SER A 52 -4.52 27.98 26.85
N ASP A 53 -3.96 27.12 27.69
CA ASP A 53 -4.06 25.65 27.64
C ASP A 53 -3.67 25.05 26.27
N ARG A 54 -2.68 25.66 25.63
CA ARG A 54 -2.27 25.30 24.27
C ARG A 54 -1.42 24.02 24.27
N PRO A 55 -1.76 23.02 23.44
CA PRO A 55 -0.97 21.78 23.36
C PRO A 55 0.35 21.96 22.58
N ASN A 56 0.44 23.00 21.76
CA ASN A 56 1.59 23.35 20.93
C ASN A 56 1.49 24.82 20.51
N TYR A 57 2.54 25.33 19.88
CA TYR A 57 2.56 26.67 19.31
C TYR A 57 2.14 26.61 17.83
N ALA A 58 1.18 27.44 17.44
CA ALA A 58 0.74 27.58 16.07
C ALA A 58 0.56 29.06 15.78
N TYR A 59 1.36 29.61 14.87
CA TYR A 59 1.32 31.03 14.54
C TYR A 59 1.16 31.32 13.05
N ALA A 60 0.64 32.50 12.74
CA ALA A 60 0.68 33.09 11.42
C ALA A 60 1.23 34.52 11.51
N LEU A 61 2.34 34.78 10.81
CA LEU A 61 3.04 36.07 10.79
C LEU A 61 3.41 36.46 9.36
N GLU A 62 3.48 37.76 9.09
CA GLU A 62 4.06 38.27 7.84
C GLU A 62 5.60 38.21 7.89
N PRO A 63 6.30 38.21 6.74
CA PRO A 63 7.74 38.44 6.71
C PRO A 63 8.13 39.70 7.49
N GLY A 64 9.15 39.62 8.35
CA GLY A 64 9.53 40.71 9.27
C GLY A 64 8.68 40.81 10.54
N GLY A 65 7.66 39.96 10.68
CA GLY A 65 6.79 39.90 11.85
C GLY A 65 7.51 39.39 13.10
N GLN A 66 7.02 39.82 14.26
CA GLN A 66 7.60 39.46 15.56
C GLN A 66 6.50 39.12 16.56
N LEU A 67 6.80 38.21 17.47
CA LEU A 67 5.88 37.77 18.51
C LEU A 67 6.64 37.36 19.77
N SER A 68 6.05 37.65 20.92
CA SER A 68 6.53 37.21 22.23
C SER A 68 5.62 36.11 22.77
N ASP A 69 6.21 35.06 23.33
CA ASP A 69 5.50 34.01 24.05
C ASP A 69 6.41 33.39 25.12
N ALA A 70 5.97 32.34 25.80
CA ALA A 70 6.78 31.71 26.83
C ALA A 70 6.60 30.19 26.92
N LEU A 71 7.67 29.53 27.37
CA LEU A 71 7.74 28.11 27.69
C LEU A 71 7.64 27.91 29.20
N ILE A 72 6.80 27.00 29.68
CA ILE A 72 6.85 26.54 31.07
C ILE A 72 7.71 25.29 31.16
N VAL A 73 8.72 25.33 32.02
CA VAL A 73 9.53 24.17 32.39
C VAL A 73 9.25 23.82 33.84
N SER A 74 8.84 22.59 34.10
CA SER A 74 8.49 22.06 35.42
C SER A 74 9.53 21.03 35.85
N ASN A 75 10.26 21.31 36.93
CA ASN A 75 11.20 20.37 37.52
C ASN A 75 10.46 19.48 38.53
N TYR A 76 10.43 18.16 38.31
CA TYR A 76 9.79 17.22 39.23
C TYR A 76 10.79 16.50 40.14
N ASP A 77 12.07 16.81 40.03
CA ASP A 77 13.10 16.30 40.94
C ASP A 77 13.16 17.14 42.23
N ASP A 78 13.84 16.60 43.24
CA ASP A 78 14.06 17.19 44.56
C ASP A 78 15.33 18.06 44.66
N GLU A 79 16.02 18.25 43.53
CA GLU A 79 17.19 19.11 43.39
C GLU A 79 16.95 20.19 42.33
N ASP A 80 17.63 21.34 42.49
CA ASP A 80 17.63 22.40 41.48
C ASP A 80 18.25 21.88 40.19
N GLN A 81 17.54 22.04 39.07
CA GLN A 81 18.02 21.61 37.75
C GLN A 81 18.32 22.83 36.88
N THR A 82 19.41 22.75 36.12
CA THR A 82 19.74 23.75 35.09
C THR A 82 19.38 23.20 33.73
N PHE A 83 18.42 23.84 33.07
CA PHE A 83 17.96 23.47 31.74
C PHE A 83 18.50 24.43 30.70
N ARG A 84 18.95 23.89 29.57
CA ARG A 84 19.25 24.67 28.38
C ARG A 84 17.98 24.86 27.55
N VAL A 85 17.69 26.09 27.13
CA VAL A 85 16.52 26.44 26.31
C VAL A 85 16.92 27.03 24.95
N TYR A 86 16.28 26.57 23.88
CA TYR A 86 16.58 27.00 22.51
C TYR A 86 15.49 26.58 21.52
N GLY A 87 15.48 27.20 20.34
CA GLY A 87 14.70 26.76 19.19
C GLY A 87 15.46 25.73 18.34
N SER A 88 14.76 24.73 17.83
CA SER A 88 15.32 23.69 16.95
C SER A 88 14.43 23.49 15.74
N ASP A 89 14.99 23.45 14.53
CA ASP A 89 14.21 23.13 13.33
C ASP A 89 13.60 21.74 13.43
N GLY A 90 12.38 21.61 12.90
CA GLY A 90 11.62 20.38 12.88
C GLY A 90 11.60 19.73 11.51
N PHE A 91 11.69 18.41 11.47
CA PHE A 91 11.59 17.60 10.26
C PHE A 91 10.63 16.43 10.48
N ILE A 92 10.09 15.87 9.38
CA ILE A 92 9.23 14.69 9.46
C ILE A 92 10.09 13.44 9.32
N THR A 93 9.98 12.54 10.30
CA THR A 93 10.62 11.22 10.28
C THR A 93 9.95 10.29 9.26
N GLU A 94 10.58 9.16 8.94
CA GLU A 94 9.98 8.12 8.09
C GLU A 94 8.64 7.60 8.65
N ALA A 95 8.49 7.61 9.98
CA ALA A 95 7.24 7.23 10.66
C ALA A 95 6.16 8.33 10.61
N GLY A 96 6.41 9.45 9.92
CA GLY A 96 5.47 10.54 9.79
C GLY A 96 5.35 11.45 11.00
N GLN A 97 6.26 11.34 11.96
CA GLN A 97 6.26 12.13 13.18
C GLN A 97 7.19 13.32 13.04
N LEU A 98 6.78 14.48 13.55
CA LEU A 98 7.66 15.63 13.72
C LEU A 98 8.71 15.30 14.77
N ASP A 99 9.98 15.39 14.36
CA ASP A 99 11.17 15.32 15.21
C ASP A 99 12.01 16.59 15.01
N LEU A 100 13.02 16.79 15.87
CA LEU A 100 13.81 18.01 15.92
C LEU A 100 15.27 17.71 15.61
N LEU A 101 15.94 18.64 14.91
CA LEU A 101 17.38 18.50 14.65
C LEU A 101 18.18 18.27 15.95
N PRO A 102 19.21 17.40 15.93
CA PRO A 102 20.12 17.25 17.07
C PRO A 102 20.75 18.59 17.46
N ALA A 103 21.04 18.81 18.74
CA ALA A 103 21.59 20.09 19.22
C ALA A 103 22.95 20.48 18.58
N ALA A 104 23.69 19.51 18.04
CA ALA A 104 24.95 19.74 17.34
C ALA A 104 24.77 20.25 15.89
N GLU A 105 23.56 20.11 15.33
CA GLU A 105 23.22 20.58 14.00
C GLU A 105 22.54 21.96 14.10
N PRO A 106 23.08 22.99 13.42
CA PRO A 106 22.52 24.32 13.51
C PRO A 106 21.18 24.42 12.78
N SER A 107 20.17 24.98 13.45
CA SER A 107 18.92 25.41 12.81
C SER A 107 19.17 26.54 11.81
N THR A 108 18.47 26.51 10.69
CA THR A 108 18.53 27.50 9.60
C THR A 108 17.16 28.06 9.21
N GLN A 109 16.08 27.50 9.77
CA GLN A 109 14.70 27.93 9.52
C GLN A 109 14.05 28.41 10.83
N LEU A 110 12.80 28.03 11.10
CA LEU A 110 12.00 28.52 12.23
C LEU A 110 12.69 28.36 13.59
N GLY A 111 13.46 27.29 13.80
CA GLY A 111 14.24 27.11 15.03
C GLY A 111 15.28 28.20 15.26
N SER A 112 15.84 28.77 14.19
CA SER A 112 16.80 29.88 14.25
C SER A 112 16.15 31.25 14.51
N TRP A 113 14.83 31.34 14.36
CA TRP A 113 14.07 32.58 14.55
C TRP A 113 13.59 32.76 15.99
N ILE A 114 13.80 31.74 16.83
CA ILE A 114 13.40 31.71 18.25
C ILE A 114 14.62 32.06 19.10
N SER A 115 14.48 33.07 19.95
CA SER A 115 15.53 33.52 20.87
C SER A 115 15.03 33.63 22.31
N PHE A 116 15.93 33.35 23.25
CA PHE A 116 15.72 33.46 24.69
C PHE A 116 16.68 34.51 25.26
N GLU A 117 16.28 35.18 26.35
CA GLU A 117 17.16 36.14 27.03
C GLU A 117 18.43 35.47 27.59
N ALA A 118 18.28 34.26 28.14
CA ALA A 118 19.37 33.43 28.62
C ALA A 118 19.22 31.99 28.11
N PRO A 119 20.31 31.35 27.63
CA PRO A 119 20.24 29.99 27.10
C PRO A 119 20.17 28.91 28.18
N ASP A 120 20.53 29.24 29.43
CA ASP A 120 20.56 28.31 30.56
C ASP A 120 19.72 28.90 31.70
N VAL A 121 18.75 28.12 32.19
CA VAL A 121 17.76 28.54 33.19
C VAL A 121 17.74 27.56 34.34
N VAL A 122 17.86 28.07 35.56
CA VAL A 122 17.73 27.27 36.78
C VAL A 122 16.25 27.18 37.16
N VAL A 123 15.76 25.95 37.32
CA VAL A 123 14.41 25.66 37.79
C VAL A 123 14.53 24.97 39.15
N PRO A 124 14.06 25.61 40.24
CA PRO A 124 14.18 25.03 41.57
C PRO A 124 13.49 23.67 41.69
N ALA A 125 13.94 22.88 42.68
CA ALA A 125 13.33 21.59 43.02
C ALA A 125 11.81 21.69 43.18
N GLY A 126 11.05 20.85 42.48
CA GLY A 126 9.58 20.81 42.54
C GLY A 126 8.85 22.04 42.00
N GLU A 127 9.55 23.02 41.41
CA GLU A 127 8.95 24.26 40.91
C GLU A 127 8.76 24.28 39.38
N SER A 128 8.04 25.29 38.90
CA SER A 128 7.86 25.56 37.47
C SER A 128 8.21 27.02 37.17
N VAL A 129 9.03 27.22 36.14
CA VAL A 129 9.44 28.56 35.71
C VAL A 129 8.88 28.82 34.32
N GLN A 130 8.31 30.01 34.13
CA GLN A 130 7.93 30.54 32.83
C GLN A 130 9.14 31.25 32.22
N ILE A 131 9.54 30.81 31.03
CA ILE A 131 10.74 31.26 30.32
C ILE A 131 10.29 31.96 29.03
N PRO A 132 10.34 33.30 28.97
CA PRO A 132 9.95 34.05 27.79
C PRO A 132 10.89 33.79 26.60
N PHE A 133 10.33 33.79 25.40
CA PHE A 133 11.07 33.77 24.14
C PHE A 133 10.49 34.77 23.14
N GLN A 134 11.35 35.21 22.22
CA GLN A 134 10.98 36.03 21.07
C GLN A 134 11.03 35.19 19.80
N LEU A 135 10.03 35.33 18.94
CA LEU A 135 10.00 34.80 17.58
C LEU A 135 10.11 35.98 16.61
N GLU A 136 11.15 35.99 15.78
CA GLU A 136 11.40 37.06 14.80
C GLU A 136 11.53 36.47 13.40
N VAL A 137 10.51 36.67 12.55
CA VAL A 137 10.51 36.20 11.17
C VAL A 137 11.40 37.13 10.33
N PRO A 138 12.40 36.61 9.59
CA PRO A 138 13.20 37.43 8.68
C PRO A 138 12.33 38.17 7.66
N ALA A 139 12.75 39.37 7.27
CA ALA A 139 12.02 40.18 6.27
C ALA A 139 12.06 39.55 4.86
N ASP A 140 13.04 38.70 4.59
CA ASP A 140 13.21 37.92 3.36
C ASP A 140 12.75 36.46 3.50
N ALA A 141 12.04 36.13 4.59
CA ALA A 141 11.46 34.80 4.76
C ALA A 141 10.53 34.47 3.60
N VAL A 142 10.73 33.29 3.00
CA VAL A 142 9.89 32.83 1.90
C VAL A 142 8.51 32.49 2.45
N PRO A 143 7.40 32.90 1.79
CA PRO A 143 6.07 32.51 2.20
C PRO A 143 5.90 30.99 2.27
N GLY A 144 5.19 30.51 3.29
CA GLY A 144 4.99 29.07 3.50
C GLY A 144 4.91 28.63 4.95
N ASP A 145 4.81 27.33 5.15
CA ASP A 145 4.73 26.68 6.46
C ASP A 145 6.10 26.17 6.91
N TYR A 146 6.41 26.44 8.17
CA TYR A 146 7.64 26.01 8.83
C TYR A 146 7.31 25.24 10.10
N ALA A 147 8.21 24.34 10.50
CA ALA A 147 8.09 23.59 11.74
C ALA A 147 9.38 23.68 12.57
N ALA A 148 9.20 23.72 13.88
CA ALA A 148 10.28 23.77 14.86
C ALA A 148 9.80 23.15 16.17
N GLY A 149 10.70 23.12 17.15
CA GLY A 149 10.38 22.89 18.54
C GLY A 149 11.04 23.93 19.43
N VAL A 150 10.33 24.32 20.48
CA VAL A 150 10.90 25.05 21.61
C VAL A 150 11.37 24.04 22.62
N VAL A 151 12.68 23.91 22.78
CA VAL A 151 13.33 22.79 23.48
C VAL A 151 13.84 23.24 24.84
N SER A 152 13.66 22.38 25.83
CA SER A 152 14.40 22.36 27.09
C SER A 152 15.23 21.07 27.14
N SER A 153 16.52 21.18 27.45
CA SER A 153 17.40 20.02 27.57
C SER A 153 18.29 20.08 28.80
N ILE A 154 18.74 18.90 29.24
CA ILE A 154 19.68 18.75 30.33
C ILE A 154 20.75 17.73 29.96
N LEU A 155 22.01 18.06 30.26
CA LEU A 155 23.14 17.16 30.06
C LEU A 155 23.36 16.32 31.32
N VAL A 156 23.06 15.03 31.23
CA VAL A 156 23.30 14.08 32.33
C VAL A 156 24.66 13.43 32.11
N GLN A 157 25.61 13.62 33.03
CA GLN A 157 26.90 12.94 32.98
C GLN A 157 26.74 11.52 33.53
N GLY A 158 27.03 10.52 32.71
CA GLY A 158 27.06 9.12 33.13
C GLY A 158 28.36 8.76 33.85
N GLU A 159 28.27 7.78 34.75
CA GLU A 159 29.39 7.32 35.59
C GLU A 159 30.59 6.77 34.79
N THR A 160 30.36 6.36 33.55
CA THR A 160 31.37 5.85 32.62
C THR A 160 32.02 6.94 31.75
N GLY A 161 31.73 8.21 32.01
CA GLY A 161 32.23 9.35 31.24
C GLY A 161 31.41 9.66 29.97
N VAL A 162 30.30 8.95 29.75
CA VAL A 162 29.36 9.21 28.65
C VAL A 162 28.31 10.22 29.12
N SER A 163 28.24 11.39 28.48
CA SER A 163 27.19 12.36 28.76
C SER A 163 26.01 12.17 27.82
N VAL A 164 24.79 12.16 28.36
CA VAL A 164 23.54 12.02 27.60
C VAL A 164 22.79 13.34 27.65
N ASP A 165 22.57 13.96 26.50
CA ASP A 165 21.68 15.11 26.37
C ASP A 165 20.24 14.61 26.28
N ARG A 166 19.43 14.90 27.31
CA ARG A 166 18.01 14.57 27.33
C ARG A 166 17.21 15.81 26.95
N ARG A 167 16.30 15.66 26.00
CA ARG A 167 15.56 16.79 25.40
C ARG A 167 14.07 16.57 25.50
N LEU A 168 13.34 17.60 25.89
CA LEU A 168 11.89 17.69 25.80
C LEU A 168 11.54 19.02 25.12
N GLY A 169 10.57 19.01 24.22
CA GLY A 169 10.20 20.22 23.50
C GLY A 169 8.72 20.27 23.16
N SER A 170 8.20 21.48 23.05
CA SER A 170 6.87 21.74 22.53
C SER A 170 6.97 22.08 21.04
N ARG A 171 6.10 21.46 20.23
CA ARG A 171 6.06 21.66 18.77
C ARG A 171 5.65 23.10 18.46
N MET A 172 6.25 23.66 17.41
CA MET A 172 5.87 24.96 16.84
C MET A 172 5.63 24.83 15.35
N TYR A 173 4.51 25.37 14.89
CA TYR A 173 4.23 25.60 13.48
C TYR A 173 4.05 27.08 13.23
N LEU A 174 4.67 27.58 12.16
CA LEU A 174 4.53 28.96 11.71
C LEU A 174 4.13 28.98 10.24
N ARG A 175 3.07 29.71 9.91
CA ARG A 175 2.77 30.13 8.54
C ARG A 175 3.29 31.55 8.31
N VAL A 176 4.22 31.69 7.37
CA VAL A 176 4.68 32.98 6.86
C VAL A 176 3.76 33.43 5.72
N GLY A 177 3.20 34.62 5.85
CA GLY A 177 2.27 35.23 4.90
C GLY A 177 2.86 35.43 3.50
N GLY A 178 1.98 35.41 2.49
CA GLY A 178 2.32 35.57 1.07
C GLY A 178 1.68 34.48 0.19
N ASP A 179 2.20 34.32 -1.03
CA ASP A 179 1.63 33.40 -2.01
C ASP A 179 1.88 31.92 -1.64
N LEU A 180 0.80 31.23 -1.27
CA LEU A 180 0.83 29.79 -1.02
C LEU A 180 0.78 29.02 -2.35
N ALA A 181 1.67 28.04 -2.49
CA ALA A 181 1.85 27.21 -3.67
C ALA A 181 1.95 25.72 -3.27
N PRO A 182 0.85 25.10 -2.78
CA PRO A 182 0.83 23.70 -2.42
C PRO A 182 1.07 22.83 -3.64
N ARG A 183 1.94 21.83 -3.50
CA ARG A 183 2.27 20.92 -4.60
C ARG A 183 2.82 19.60 -4.07
N LEU A 184 2.30 18.51 -4.60
CA LEU A 184 2.88 17.18 -4.42
C LEU A 184 3.63 16.76 -5.68
N SER A 185 4.63 15.91 -5.55
CA SER A 185 5.22 15.16 -6.65
C SER A 185 5.31 13.69 -6.30
N VAL A 186 5.29 12.84 -7.33
CA VAL A 186 5.62 11.43 -7.25
C VAL A 186 6.91 11.21 -8.00
N ASP A 187 7.91 10.70 -7.29
CA ASP A 187 9.22 10.38 -7.83
C ASP A 187 9.53 8.89 -7.65
N GLY A 188 10.41 8.35 -8.48
CA GLY A 188 10.93 6.98 -8.32
C GLY A 188 9.89 5.86 -8.46
N LEU A 189 8.78 6.07 -9.18
CA LEU A 189 7.77 5.04 -9.39
C LEU A 189 8.36 3.82 -10.11
N ALA A 190 8.50 2.71 -9.39
CA ALA A 190 9.01 1.44 -9.88
C ALA A 190 8.00 0.33 -9.65
N VAL A 191 7.95 -0.63 -10.58
CA VAL A 191 6.97 -1.71 -10.56
C VAL A 191 7.68 -3.03 -10.84
N SER A 192 7.45 -4.01 -9.98
CA SER A 192 7.92 -5.39 -10.17
C SER A 192 6.76 -6.36 -10.11
N TYR A 193 6.80 -7.37 -10.98
CA TYR A 193 5.76 -8.40 -11.06
C TYR A 193 6.33 -9.77 -10.72
N GLN A 194 5.62 -10.50 -9.87
CA GLN A 194 5.91 -11.87 -9.49
C GLN A 194 4.73 -12.76 -9.89
N GLY A 195 4.92 -13.55 -10.93
CA GLY A 195 3.92 -14.52 -11.41
C GLY A 195 3.96 -15.83 -10.63
N GLU A 196 2.84 -16.55 -10.62
CA GLU A 196 2.75 -17.89 -10.04
C GLU A 196 2.99 -19.00 -11.07
N TRP A 197 3.37 -20.20 -10.58
CA TRP A 197 3.53 -21.38 -11.45
C TRP A 197 2.19 -21.89 -11.99
N ASN A 198 1.09 -21.66 -11.27
CA ASN A 198 -0.26 -22.02 -11.72
C ASN A 198 -0.70 -21.07 -12.85
N PRO A 199 -0.93 -21.57 -14.09
CA PRO A 199 -1.31 -20.73 -15.23
C PRO A 199 -2.73 -20.13 -15.12
N PHE A 200 -3.50 -20.52 -14.12
CA PHE A 200 -4.86 -20.03 -13.85
C PHE A 200 -4.96 -19.19 -12.57
N ALA A 201 -3.82 -18.79 -11.99
CA ALA A 201 -3.78 -17.93 -10.82
C ALA A 201 -3.20 -16.54 -11.19
N PRO A 202 -3.67 -15.47 -10.53
CA PRO A 202 -3.04 -14.17 -10.63
C PRO A 202 -1.68 -14.17 -9.92
N GLY A 203 -0.86 -13.18 -10.23
CA GLY A 203 0.40 -12.91 -9.53
C GLY A 203 0.29 -11.74 -8.56
N THR A 204 1.44 -11.31 -8.07
CA THR A 204 1.61 -10.18 -7.16
C THR A 204 2.46 -9.11 -7.81
N THR A 205 2.08 -7.84 -7.65
CA THR A 205 2.85 -6.69 -8.11
C THR A 205 3.30 -5.88 -6.91
N THR A 206 4.57 -5.48 -6.86
CA THR A 206 5.08 -4.53 -5.87
C THR A 206 5.32 -3.19 -6.56
N ILE A 207 4.79 -2.13 -5.95
CA ILE A 207 4.91 -0.74 -6.41
C ILE A 207 5.74 0.01 -5.37
N ASP A 208 6.88 0.55 -5.80
CA ASP A 208 7.73 1.41 -4.98
C ASP A 208 7.61 2.85 -5.51
N TYR A 209 7.41 3.82 -4.62
CA TYR A 209 7.31 5.24 -4.99
C TYR A 209 7.75 6.15 -3.85
N THR A 210 8.09 7.39 -4.19
CA THR A 210 8.36 8.45 -3.22
C THR A 210 7.41 9.61 -3.47
N VAL A 211 6.74 10.06 -2.41
CA VAL A 211 5.89 11.25 -2.42
C VAL A 211 6.68 12.39 -1.79
N THR A 212 6.77 13.52 -2.51
CA THR A 212 7.48 14.71 -2.04
C THR A 212 6.50 15.88 -1.97
N ASN A 213 6.57 16.65 -0.90
CA ASN A 213 5.93 17.97 -0.86
C ASN A 213 6.85 18.98 -1.55
N ALA A 214 6.57 19.24 -2.82
CA ALA A 214 7.30 20.19 -3.66
C ALA A 214 6.74 21.62 -3.57
N GLY A 215 5.78 21.86 -2.67
CA GLY A 215 5.18 23.16 -2.40
C GLY A 215 5.79 23.83 -1.18
N ASN A 216 5.16 24.93 -0.75
CA ASN A 216 5.56 25.71 0.42
C ASN A 216 4.59 25.59 1.61
N THR A 217 3.56 24.75 1.55
CA THR A 217 2.61 24.54 2.66
C THR A 217 2.73 23.13 3.22
N ARG A 218 2.37 22.92 4.49
CA ARG A 218 2.23 21.56 5.06
C ARG A 218 1.03 20.86 4.41
N LEU A 219 1.24 19.65 3.92
CA LEU A 219 0.24 18.88 3.19
C LEU A 219 -0.07 17.56 3.87
N ALA A 220 -1.34 17.17 3.88
CA ALA A 220 -1.78 15.82 4.16
C ALA A 220 -2.09 15.13 2.81
N PRO A 221 -1.18 14.30 2.29
CA PRO A 221 -1.36 13.63 1.00
C PRO A 221 -2.32 12.44 1.08
N GLY A 222 -3.11 12.25 0.03
CA GLY A 222 -3.87 11.04 -0.27
C GLY A 222 -3.30 10.35 -1.50
N ALA A 223 -3.33 9.02 -1.53
CA ALA A 223 -2.86 8.23 -2.67
C ALA A 223 -3.88 7.17 -3.07
N GLU A 224 -4.18 7.14 -4.36
CA GLU A 224 -4.94 6.07 -5.01
C GLU A 224 -4.03 5.31 -5.95
N LEU A 225 -3.97 3.99 -5.79
CA LEU A 225 -3.12 3.10 -6.56
C LEU A 225 -3.98 2.12 -7.37
N ALA A 226 -3.58 1.84 -8.60
CA ALA A 226 -4.18 0.79 -9.40
C ALA A 226 -3.14 0.10 -10.27
N VAL A 227 -3.27 -1.21 -10.46
CA VAL A 227 -2.46 -1.99 -11.40
C VAL A 227 -3.37 -2.59 -12.44
N SER A 228 -3.04 -2.42 -13.72
CA SER A 228 -3.83 -2.96 -14.83
C SER A 228 -2.94 -3.54 -15.92
N GLY A 229 -3.51 -4.43 -16.73
CA GLY A 229 -2.89 -4.94 -17.93
C GLY A 229 -2.97 -3.96 -19.11
N LEU A 230 -2.59 -4.43 -20.28
CA LEU A 230 -2.76 -3.67 -21.53
C LEU A 230 -4.21 -3.17 -21.68
N LEU A 231 -4.35 -1.90 -22.07
CA LEU A 231 -5.64 -1.23 -22.27
C LEU A 231 -6.54 -1.19 -21.01
N GLY A 232 -5.96 -1.28 -19.80
CA GLY A 232 -6.71 -1.24 -18.55
C GLY A 232 -7.39 -2.56 -18.16
N LEU A 233 -7.09 -3.66 -18.86
CA LEU A 233 -7.69 -4.97 -18.58
C LEU A 233 -7.28 -5.50 -17.22
N GLY A 234 -8.21 -6.13 -16.50
CA GLY A 234 -7.93 -6.77 -15.22
C GLY A 234 -7.42 -5.79 -14.16
N SER A 235 -7.91 -4.54 -14.16
CA SER A 235 -7.52 -3.52 -13.19
C SER A 235 -7.82 -3.96 -11.76
N VAL A 236 -6.83 -3.81 -10.89
CA VAL A 236 -6.91 -4.05 -9.46
C VAL A 236 -6.56 -2.76 -8.74
N ALA A 237 -7.51 -2.22 -7.98
CA ALA A 237 -7.23 -1.10 -7.10
C ALA A 237 -6.43 -1.58 -5.89
N ALA A 238 -5.52 -0.75 -5.42
CA ALA A 238 -4.71 -0.98 -4.24
C ALA A 238 -4.87 0.20 -3.29
N THR A 239 -4.83 -0.10 -1.99
CA THR A 239 -4.80 0.89 -0.93
C THR A 239 -3.53 0.65 -0.13
N ASP A 240 -2.78 1.72 0.10
CA ASP A 240 -1.64 1.65 1.02
C ASP A 240 -2.18 1.30 2.42
N PRO A 241 -1.74 0.20 3.06
CA PRO A 241 -2.21 -0.17 4.39
C PRO A 241 -1.86 0.88 5.45
N GLU A 242 -0.85 1.70 5.21
CA GLU A 242 -0.46 2.81 6.09
C GLU A 242 -0.75 4.14 5.38
N PRO A 243 -1.59 5.02 5.95
CA PRO A 243 -1.84 6.32 5.34
C PRO A 243 -0.53 7.09 5.19
N LEU A 244 -0.41 7.86 4.11
CA LEU A 244 0.75 8.74 3.97
C LEU A 244 0.74 9.78 5.10
N PRO A 245 1.89 10.05 5.72
CA PRO A 245 1.97 11.04 6.79
C PRO A 245 1.85 12.46 6.24
N GLU A 246 1.62 13.42 7.15
CA GLU A 246 1.76 14.83 6.80
C GLU A 246 3.19 15.14 6.37
N LEU A 247 3.32 15.94 5.31
CA LEU A 247 4.61 16.34 4.75
C LEU A 247 4.81 17.84 4.92
N LEU A 248 5.93 18.22 5.55
CA LEU A 248 6.41 19.60 5.53
C LEU A 248 6.94 19.96 4.14
N PRO A 249 7.00 21.25 3.78
CA PRO A 249 7.66 21.71 2.56
C PRO A 249 9.06 21.09 2.40
N GLY A 250 9.33 20.54 1.21
CA GLY A 250 10.60 19.89 0.86
C GLY A 250 10.81 18.49 1.46
N SER A 251 9.93 18.00 2.33
CA SER A 251 10.01 16.65 2.88
C SER A 251 9.47 15.60 1.90
N SER A 252 10.00 14.38 2.00
CA SER A 252 9.61 13.24 1.17
C SER A 252 9.43 11.98 1.99
N THR A 253 8.53 11.10 1.55
CA THR A 253 8.31 9.77 2.15
C THR A 253 8.29 8.70 1.06
N SER A 254 9.00 7.60 1.28
CA SER A 254 9.00 6.44 0.38
C SER A 254 8.03 5.36 0.86
N ARG A 255 7.35 4.69 -0.08
CA ARG A 255 6.40 3.62 0.19
C ARG A 255 6.64 2.44 -0.74
N SER A 256 6.31 1.25 -0.24
CA SER A 256 6.31 -0.01 -0.98
C SER A 256 4.99 -0.71 -0.74
N VAL A 257 4.16 -0.81 -1.80
CA VAL A 257 2.81 -1.36 -1.72
C VAL A 257 2.73 -2.65 -2.54
N THR A 258 2.22 -3.70 -1.91
CA THR A 258 2.03 -5.00 -2.56
C THR A 258 0.58 -5.19 -2.99
N VAL A 259 0.38 -5.39 -4.29
CA VAL A 259 -0.93 -5.59 -4.93
C VAL A 259 -1.07 -7.05 -5.36
N ALA A 260 -1.91 -7.79 -4.66
CA ALA A 260 -2.27 -9.16 -5.03
C ALA A 260 -3.37 -9.16 -6.11
N GLY A 261 -3.54 -10.29 -6.82
CA GLY A 261 -4.65 -10.45 -7.77
C GLY A 261 -4.39 -9.91 -9.18
N VAL A 262 -3.14 -9.56 -9.51
CA VAL A 262 -2.78 -8.99 -10.81
C VAL A 262 -2.56 -10.10 -11.84
N TRP A 263 -3.40 -10.16 -12.86
CA TRP A 263 -3.30 -11.16 -13.92
C TRP A 263 -2.10 -10.90 -14.85
N PRO A 264 -1.35 -11.94 -15.25
CA PRO A 264 -0.21 -11.81 -16.17
C PRO A 264 -0.67 -11.57 -17.62
N LEU A 265 -1.07 -10.33 -17.92
CA LEU A 265 -1.57 -9.89 -19.23
C LEU A 265 -0.44 -9.28 -20.08
N PHE A 266 0.74 -9.90 -20.08
CA PHE A 266 1.99 -9.49 -20.74
C PHE A 266 2.68 -8.25 -20.16
N VAL A 267 1.91 -7.23 -19.79
CA VAL A 267 2.39 -6.00 -19.16
C VAL A 267 1.52 -5.75 -17.93
N ALA A 268 2.15 -5.32 -16.83
CA ALA A 268 1.46 -4.73 -15.69
C ALA A 268 1.85 -3.26 -15.61
N THR A 269 0.87 -2.38 -15.69
CA THR A 269 1.01 -0.93 -15.57
C THR A 269 0.43 -0.50 -14.25
N ALA A 270 1.28 0.02 -13.36
CA ALA A 270 0.85 0.68 -12.14
C ALA A 270 0.59 2.16 -12.43
N ARG A 271 -0.52 2.67 -11.88
CA ARG A 271 -0.88 4.07 -11.87
C ARG A 271 -1.06 4.51 -10.43
N ILE A 272 -0.51 5.66 -10.12
CA ILE A 272 -0.73 6.36 -8.86
C ILE A 272 -1.35 7.73 -9.15
N ALA A 273 -2.38 8.07 -8.40
CA ALA A 273 -2.96 9.40 -8.36
C ALA A 273 -2.83 9.95 -6.93
N LEU A 274 -2.13 11.08 -6.80
CA LEU A 274 -2.02 11.82 -5.55
C LEU A 274 -3.04 12.95 -5.52
N THR A 275 -3.68 13.07 -4.37
CA THR A 275 -4.45 14.24 -3.95
C THR A 275 -3.83 14.77 -2.66
N GLY A 276 -4.24 15.95 -2.22
CA GLY A 276 -3.75 16.47 -0.94
C GLY A 276 -4.65 17.57 -0.41
N THR A 277 -4.56 17.78 0.90
CA THR A 277 -5.15 18.93 1.56
C THR A 277 -4.06 19.72 2.27
N VAL A 278 -4.18 21.03 2.26
CA VAL A 278 -3.31 21.88 3.08
C VAL A 278 -3.75 21.75 4.52
N VAL A 279 -2.79 21.46 5.40
CA VAL A 279 -3.08 21.36 6.83
C VAL A 279 -3.20 22.77 7.38
N THR A 280 -4.37 23.09 7.91
CA THR A 280 -4.63 24.34 8.62
C THR A 280 -4.56 24.06 10.12
N ALA A 281 -3.75 24.82 10.85
CA ALA A 281 -3.90 24.91 12.30
C ALA A 281 -4.80 26.10 12.64
N ASP A 282 -5.40 26.09 13.82
CA ASP A 282 -5.97 27.29 14.43
C ASP A 282 -4.80 28.17 14.87
N PHE A 283 -4.25 28.93 13.92
CA PHE A 283 -3.08 29.77 14.13
C PHE A 283 -3.45 31.01 14.97
N ALA A 284 -2.75 31.25 16.07
CA ALA A 284 -2.78 32.52 16.79
C ALA A 284 -1.86 33.53 16.06
N GLY A 285 -2.29 34.77 15.82
CA GLY A 285 -1.40 35.76 15.21
C GLY A 285 -2.09 36.82 14.39
N GLN A 286 -1.27 37.74 13.86
CA GLN A 286 -1.67 38.99 13.24
C GLN A 286 -1.68 38.95 11.70
N ALA A 287 -1.50 37.77 11.08
CA ALA A 287 -1.55 37.63 9.64
C ALA A 287 -2.89 38.17 9.10
N ALA A 288 -2.81 38.96 8.03
CA ALA A 288 -3.97 39.63 7.45
C ALA A 288 -4.78 38.65 6.62
N ASP A 289 -5.98 38.27 7.12
CA ASP A 289 -6.93 37.34 6.50
C ASP A 289 -6.35 35.92 6.36
N PRO A 290 -7.04 34.82 6.72
CA PRO A 290 -6.62 33.50 6.28
C PRO A 290 -6.62 33.50 4.74
N ALA A 291 -5.46 33.70 4.13
CA ALA A 291 -5.27 33.64 2.70
C ALA A 291 -6.02 32.41 2.17
N ALA A 292 -6.90 32.62 1.19
CA ALA A 292 -7.73 31.56 0.64
C ALA A 292 -6.84 30.37 0.32
N VAL A 293 -7.02 29.28 1.06
CA VAL A 293 -6.14 28.11 0.97
C VAL A 293 -6.27 27.55 -0.43
N PRO A 294 -5.23 27.62 -1.27
CA PRO A 294 -5.31 27.16 -2.65
C PRO A 294 -5.51 25.64 -2.69
N GLU A 295 -6.24 25.19 -3.71
CA GLU A 295 -6.44 23.76 -3.95
C GLU A 295 -5.13 23.08 -4.35
N VAL A 296 -4.89 21.88 -3.83
CA VAL A 296 -3.73 21.07 -4.21
C VAL A 296 -4.03 20.36 -5.52
N ALA A 297 -3.33 20.72 -6.59
CA ALA A 297 -3.52 20.07 -7.87
C ALA A 297 -3.21 18.56 -7.80
N ALA A 298 -4.12 17.73 -8.30
CA ALA A 298 -3.91 16.30 -8.37
C ALA A 298 -2.75 15.95 -9.31
N VAL A 299 -1.93 14.98 -8.90
CA VAL A 299 -0.77 14.53 -9.67
C VAL A 299 -0.91 13.05 -9.98
N SER A 300 -0.68 12.65 -11.23
CA SER A 300 -0.72 11.25 -11.61
C SER A 300 0.58 10.81 -12.28
N SER A 301 1.02 9.60 -11.96
CA SER A 301 2.21 8.97 -12.56
C SER A 301 1.93 7.51 -12.89
N GLU A 302 2.62 7.01 -13.91
CA GLU A 302 2.44 5.64 -14.41
C GLU A 302 3.81 5.00 -14.69
N ALA A 303 3.93 3.71 -14.38
CA ALA A 303 5.08 2.89 -14.69
C ALA A 303 4.63 1.48 -15.07
N SER A 304 5.42 0.79 -15.89
CA SER A 304 5.06 -0.54 -16.38
C SER A 304 6.20 -1.54 -16.28
N THR A 305 5.84 -2.80 -16.14
CA THR A 305 6.77 -3.93 -16.07
C THR A 305 6.23 -5.13 -16.86
N ALA A 306 7.13 -6.05 -17.21
CA ALA A 306 6.74 -7.27 -17.93
C ALA A 306 6.02 -8.24 -16.99
N ALA A 307 4.77 -8.59 -17.33
CA ALA A 307 3.94 -9.56 -16.63
C ALA A 307 3.60 -10.72 -17.56
N VAL A 308 4.62 -11.37 -18.11
CA VAL A 308 4.48 -12.42 -19.12
C VAL A 308 3.95 -13.71 -18.49
N PRO A 309 2.86 -14.31 -19.03
CA PRO A 309 2.27 -15.53 -18.48
C PRO A 309 3.06 -16.78 -18.89
N TRP A 310 4.31 -16.91 -18.43
CA TRP A 310 5.21 -18.00 -18.83
C TRP A 310 4.63 -19.40 -18.59
N SER A 311 3.94 -19.61 -17.48
CA SER A 311 3.27 -20.88 -17.16
C SER A 311 2.17 -21.21 -18.16
N ALA A 312 1.32 -20.23 -18.54
CA ALA A 312 0.27 -20.43 -19.53
C ALA A 312 0.85 -20.63 -20.94
N LEU A 313 1.92 -19.91 -21.29
CA LEU A 313 2.63 -20.09 -22.56
C LEU A 313 3.27 -21.48 -22.66
N LEU A 314 3.89 -21.98 -21.58
CA LEU A 314 4.42 -23.33 -21.50
C LEU A 314 3.30 -24.37 -21.65
N LEU A 315 2.18 -24.21 -20.95
CA LEU A 315 1.02 -25.10 -21.06
C LEU A 315 0.46 -25.11 -22.48
N LEU A 316 0.31 -23.94 -23.11
CA LEU A 316 -0.15 -23.81 -24.49
C LEU A 316 0.81 -24.50 -25.46
N ALA A 317 2.12 -24.32 -25.29
CA ALA A 317 3.13 -24.99 -26.11
C ALA A 317 3.07 -26.53 -25.98
N LEU A 318 2.87 -27.04 -24.76
CA LEU A 318 2.70 -28.48 -24.50
C LEU A 318 1.43 -29.03 -25.16
N LEU A 319 0.30 -28.30 -25.06
CA LEU A 319 -0.96 -28.67 -25.71
C LEU A 319 -0.83 -28.71 -27.24
N ILE A 320 -0.22 -27.69 -27.84
CA ILE A 320 0.07 -27.66 -29.29
C ILE A 320 0.96 -28.84 -29.67
N GLY A 321 2.01 -29.12 -28.90
CA GLY A 321 2.90 -30.27 -29.12
C GLY A 321 2.16 -31.62 -29.07
N LEU A 322 1.24 -31.81 -28.13
CA LEU A 322 0.40 -33.01 -28.02
C LEU A 322 -0.56 -33.16 -29.21
N ILE A 323 -1.17 -32.07 -29.67
CA ILE A 323 -2.06 -32.06 -30.84
C ILE A 323 -1.26 -32.43 -32.10
N VAL A 324 -0.11 -31.80 -32.32
CA VAL A 324 0.78 -32.11 -33.45
C VAL A 324 1.21 -33.58 -33.40
N LEU A 325 1.61 -34.07 -32.23
CA LEU A 325 2.00 -35.47 -32.04
C LEU A 325 0.83 -36.43 -32.36
N ALA A 326 -0.39 -36.11 -31.90
CA ALA A 326 -1.58 -36.91 -32.16
C ALA A 326 -1.92 -36.95 -33.66
N VAL A 327 -1.85 -35.81 -34.35
CA VAL A 327 -2.07 -35.69 -35.80
C VAL A 327 -1.01 -36.48 -36.58
N VAL A 328 0.27 -36.34 -36.22
CA VAL A 328 1.37 -37.09 -36.86
C VAL A 328 1.23 -38.59 -36.62
N ARG A 329 0.87 -39.03 -35.40
CA ARG A 329 0.63 -40.45 -35.09
C ARG A 329 -0.56 -41.01 -35.86
N ARG A 330 -1.67 -40.28 -35.95
CA ARG A 330 -2.84 -40.67 -36.76
C ARG A 330 -2.48 -40.81 -38.24
N ARG A 331 -1.76 -39.83 -38.80
CA ARG A 331 -1.27 -39.87 -40.20
C ARG A 331 -0.33 -41.05 -40.44
N ARG A 332 0.61 -41.33 -39.53
CA ARG A 332 1.52 -42.48 -39.63
C ARG A 332 0.79 -43.82 -39.54
N ARG A 333 -0.23 -43.95 -38.67
CA ARG A 333 -1.06 -45.16 -38.57
C ARG A 333 -1.88 -45.38 -39.84
N ALA A 334 -2.55 -44.34 -40.36
CA ALA A 334 -3.30 -44.42 -41.61
C ALA A 334 -2.40 -44.80 -42.80
N ALA A 335 -1.19 -44.24 -42.88
CA ALA A 335 -0.23 -44.62 -43.91
C ALA A 335 0.26 -46.08 -43.76
N GLY A 336 0.41 -46.58 -42.53
CA GLY A 336 0.74 -47.98 -42.27
C GLY A 336 -0.40 -48.94 -42.63
N GLU A 337 -1.65 -48.53 -42.40
CA GLU A 337 -2.84 -49.30 -42.75
C GLU A 337 -3.07 -49.31 -44.26
N GLN A 338 -2.91 -48.18 -44.94
CA GLN A 338 -2.95 -48.11 -46.40
C GLN A 338 -1.89 -49.04 -47.02
N LYS A 339 -0.65 -49.03 -46.50
CA LYS A 339 0.40 -49.96 -46.95
C LYS A 339 0.04 -51.44 -46.73
N ARG A 340 -0.69 -51.77 -45.66
CA ARG A 340 -1.17 -53.15 -45.40
C ARG A 340 -2.30 -53.54 -46.36
N ILE A 341 -3.22 -52.62 -46.62
CA ILE A 341 -4.31 -52.81 -47.60
C ILE A 341 -3.71 -52.99 -48.99
N ASP A 342 -2.80 -52.11 -49.41
CA ASP A 342 -2.12 -52.20 -50.70
C ASP A 342 -1.33 -53.52 -50.84
N ALA A 343 -0.64 -53.96 -49.77
CA ALA A 343 0.05 -55.24 -49.74
C ALA A 343 -0.90 -56.45 -49.80
N ALA A 344 -2.04 -56.40 -49.09
CA ALA A 344 -3.05 -57.44 -49.12
C ALA A 344 -3.76 -57.53 -50.48
N VAL A 345 -4.05 -56.38 -51.11
CA VAL A 345 -4.59 -56.29 -52.48
C VAL A 345 -3.57 -56.85 -53.47
N ALA A 346 -2.30 -56.48 -53.37
CA ALA A 346 -1.24 -57.04 -54.21
C ALA A 346 -1.11 -58.57 -54.05
N ALA A 347 -1.20 -59.09 -52.83
CA ALA A 347 -1.18 -60.53 -52.57
C ALA A 347 -2.43 -61.25 -53.11
N ALA A 348 -3.62 -60.65 -53.01
CA ALA A 348 -4.85 -61.21 -53.54
C ALA A 348 -4.87 -61.25 -55.08
N VAL A 349 -4.37 -60.21 -55.73
CA VAL A 349 -4.22 -60.17 -57.20
C VAL A 349 -3.20 -61.21 -57.68
N ALA A 350 -2.09 -61.39 -56.95
CA ALA A 350 -1.13 -62.45 -57.23
C ALA A 350 -1.76 -63.85 -57.07
N GLY A 351 -2.59 -64.06 -56.03
CA GLY A 351 -3.31 -65.32 -55.80
C GLY A 351 -4.38 -65.62 -56.86
N ALA A 352 -5.15 -64.62 -57.30
CA ALA A 352 -6.15 -64.76 -58.36
C ALA A 352 -5.53 -65.12 -59.72
N SER A 353 -4.31 -64.63 -59.98
CA SER A 353 -3.53 -64.95 -61.18
C SER A 353 -3.09 -66.43 -61.23
N THR A 354 -3.09 -67.14 -60.09
CA THR A 354 -2.81 -68.58 -59.99
C THR A 354 -4.03 -69.49 -60.14
N THR A 355 -5.26 -68.96 -60.11
CA THR A 355 -6.50 -69.78 -60.15
C THR A 355 -7.34 -69.55 -61.41
N GLY A 356 -7.00 -68.60 -62.27
CA GLY A 356 -7.74 -68.31 -63.51
C GLY A 356 -7.27 -69.11 -64.74
N ALA A 357 -7.64 -70.39 -64.85
CA ALA A 357 -7.66 -71.09 -66.14
C ALA A 357 -8.71 -72.22 -66.16
N SER A 358 -9.99 -71.88 -66.37
CA SER A 358 -10.92 -72.67 -67.21
C SER A 358 -12.30 -72.00 -67.31
N ALA A 359 -12.72 -71.67 -68.52
CA ALA A 359 -14.10 -71.39 -68.93
C ALA A 359 -14.22 -71.62 -70.46
N PRO A 360 -15.40 -71.85 -71.06
CA PRO A 360 -16.57 -72.67 -70.67
C PRO A 360 -17.02 -73.57 -71.87
N PRO A 361 -18.27 -74.11 -71.91
CA PRO A 361 -19.25 -73.52 -72.84
C PRO A 361 -20.72 -73.52 -72.36
N ARG A 362 -21.56 -72.89 -73.19
CA ARG A 362 -22.98 -72.50 -73.02
C ARG A 362 -23.98 -73.60 -73.41
N ASP A 363 -25.18 -73.62 -72.81
CA ASP A 363 -26.48 -73.43 -73.50
C ASP A 363 -27.71 -73.51 -72.55
N ALA A 364 -28.70 -72.65 -72.85
CA ALA A 364 -30.18 -72.75 -72.75
C ALA A 364 -30.85 -73.25 -71.42
N THR A 365 -32.01 -72.83 -70.90
CA THR A 365 -33.26 -72.18 -71.36
C THR A 365 -34.04 -71.60 -70.15
N TYR A 366 -35.01 -70.72 -70.43
CA TYR A 366 -36.18 -70.26 -69.64
C TYR A 366 -36.75 -71.21 -68.55
N ASP A 367 -37.27 -70.69 -67.42
CA ASP A 367 -38.72 -70.41 -67.20
C ASP A 367 -39.02 -69.66 -65.87
N GLU A 368 -40.19 -69.02 -65.84
CA GLU A 368 -40.82 -68.20 -64.79
C GLU A 368 -41.09 -68.90 -63.43
N ASP A 369 -41.23 -68.12 -62.35
CA ASP A 369 -42.52 -67.88 -61.68
C ASP A 369 -42.38 -67.46 -60.18
N SER A 370 -43.03 -66.34 -59.88
CA SER A 370 -43.71 -65.93 -58.63
C SER A 370 -43.18 -66.29 -57.22
N ARG A 371 -42.99 -65.24 -56.42
CA ARG A 371 -43.78 -64.90 -55.19
C ARG A 371 -43.24 -63.59 -54.60
N ARG A 372 -43.88 -62.45 -54.90
CA ARG A 372 -44.99 -61.82 -54.15
C ARG A 372 -44.57 -61.25 -52.79
N VAL A 373 -44.55 -59.91 -52.80
CA VAL A 373 -44.54 -58.93 -51.73
C VAL A 373 -45.70 -59.11 -50.75
N GLU A 374 -45.45 -58.95 -49.46
CA GLU A 374 -46.43 -58.41 -48.51
C GLU A 374 -45.80 -57.31 -47.65
N LEU A 375 -46.43 -56.14 -47.71
CA LEU A 375 -46.25 -54.99 -46.83
C LEU A 375 -47.04 -55.21 -45.53
N THR A 376 -46.45 -54.87 -44.38
CA THR A 376 -47.16 -54.31 -43.21
C THR A 376 -46.24 -53.25 -42.60
N SER A 377 -46.53 -51.96 -42.84
CA SER A 377 -47.29 -51.04 -41.97
C SER A 377 -46.65 -50.82 -40.60
N GLY A 378 -46.04 -49.64 -40.43
CA GLY A 378 -45.50 -49.17 -39.16
C GLY A 378 -45.05 -47.73 -39.26
N ILE A 379 -46.00 -46.83 -39.55
CA ILE A 379 -45.84 -45.38 -39.41
C ILE A 379 -45.70 -45.07 -37.92
N SER A 380 -44.62 -44.40 -37.53
CA SER A 380 -44.64 -43.33 -36.53
C SER A 380 -43.53 -42.35 -36.85
N ARG A 381 -43.90 -41.30 -37.60
CA ARG A 381 -43.21 -40.01 -37.54
C ARG A 381 -43.53 -39.43 -36.18
N GLU A 382 -42.58 -39.46 -35.26
CA GLU A 382 -42.64 -38.57 -34.10
C GLU A 382 -41.94 -37.28 -34.49
N THR A 383 -42.76 -36.36 -35.00
CA THR A 383 -42.47 -34.93 -34.97
C THR A 383 -42.44 -34.54 -33.48
N THR A 384 -41.24 -34.43 -32.90
CA THR A 384 -41.08 -33.63 -31.68
C THR A 384 -40.68 -32.23 -32.13
N ASP A 385 -41.71 -31.39 -32.13
CA ASP A 385 -41.64 -29.93 -32.09
C ASP A 385 -40.52 -29.47 -31.14
N PRO A 386 -39.60 -28.58 -31.56
CA PRO A 386 -38.75 -27.90 -30.59
C PRO A 386 -39.67 -27.06 -29.72
N ALA A 387 -39.82 -27.45 -28.46
CA ALA A 387 -40.43 -26.61 -27.45
C ALA A 387 -39.77 -25.23 -27.53
N ALA A 388 -40.54 -24.27 -28.03
CA ALA A 388 -40.31 -22.86 -27.83
C ALA A 388 -40.18 -22.65 -26.33
N THR A 389 -38.94 -22.45 -25.88
CA THR A 389 -38.72 -21.80 -24.58
C THR A 389 -39.01 -20.33 -24.86
N ASP A 390 -40.25 -19.95 -24.59
CA ASP A 390 -40.62 -18.56 -24.38
C ASP A 390 -39.65 -17.97 -23.34
N PRO A 391 -38.81 -16.98 -23.68
CA PRO A 391 -38.17 -16.18 -22.66
C PRO A 391 -39.29 -15.44 -21.95
N ALA A 392 -39.61 -15.85 -20.72
CA ALA A 392 -40.43 -15.04 -19.83
C ALA A 392 -39.92 -13.60 -19.90
N ALA A 393 -40.73 -12.75 -20.53
CA ALA A 393 -40.58 -11.31 -20.51
C ALA A 393 -40.59 -10.91 -19.03
N THR A 394 -39.40 -10.62 -18.51
CA THR A 394 -39.29 -9.86 -17.28
C THR A 394 -39.50 -8.42 -17.69
N ASP A 395 -40.75 -7.97 -17.54
CA ASP A 395 -41.12 -6.56 -17.59
C ASP A 395 -40.20 -5.78 -16.64
N PRO A 396 -39.44 -4.77 -17.12
CA PRO A 396 -38.76 -3.86 -16.24
C PRO A 396 -39.83 -3.02 -15.53
N ALA A 397 -40.09 -3.34 -14.27
CA ALA A 397 -40.82 -2.43 -13.39
C ALA A 397 -40.11 -1.05 -13.45
N ALA A 398 -40.81 -0.11 -14.08
CA ALA A 398 -40.47 1.30 -14.09
C ALA A 398 -40.23 1.75 -12.65
N THR A 399 -38.97 2.04 -12.32
CA THR A 399 -38.65 2.80 -11.12
C THR A 399 -38.79 4.27 -11.50
N ASP A 400 -39.94 4.82 -11.17
CA ASP A 400 -40.24 6.25 -11.20
C ASP A 400 -39.17 7.01 -10.39
N PRO A 401 -38.45 7.98 -10.97
CA PRO A 401 -37.58 8.86 -10.21
C PRO A 401 -38.47 9.79 -9.38
N ALA A 402 -38.55 9.51 -8.07
CA ALA A 402 -39.12 10.45 -7.12
C ALA A 402 -38.38 11.78 -7.23
N ALA A 403 -39.06 12.76 -7.83
CA ALA A 403 -38.72 14.17 -7.77
C ALA A 403 -38.61 14.58 -6.31
N THR A 404 -37.41 14.98 -5.90
CA THR A 404 -37.22 15.69 -4.62
C THR A 404 -37.43 17.16 -4.93
N ASP A 405 -38.66 17.64 -4.72
CA ASP A 405 -39.01 19.06 -4.71
C ASP A 405 -38.38 19.70 -3.46
N PRO A 406 -37.67 20.85 -3.56
CA PRO A 406 -37.10 21.52 -2.41
C PRO A 406 -38.22 22.12 -1.56
N ALA A 407 -38.18 21.90 -0.25
CA ALA A 407 -39.05 22.61 0.67
C ALA A 407 -38.79 24.12 0.57
N ALA A 408 -39.74 24.82 -0.03
CA ALA A 408 -39.87 26.26 0.04
C ALA A 408 -40.03 26.69 1.51
N THR A 409 -39.09 27.50 1.99
CA THR A 409 -39.25 28.26 3.24
C THR A 409 -39.78 29.64 2.84
N ASP A 410 -41.09 29.86 3.00
CA ASP A 410 -41.68 31.20 2.88
C ASP A 410 -41.74 31.86 4.27
N PRO A 411 -41.48 33.17 4.41
CA PRO A 411 -41.30 33.85 5.67
C PRO A 411 -42.63 34.42 6.16
N SER A 412 -43.12 33.95 7.30
CA SER A 412 -44.17 34.67 8.03
C SER A 412 -43.54 35.76 8.89
N GLY A 413 -43.59 36.98 8.36
CA GLY A 413 -43.42 38.19 9.14
C GLY A 413 -44.61 38.44 10.07
N SER A 414 -44.29 39.13 11.17
CA SER A 414 -45.15 39.98 12.00
C SER A 414 -46.35 39.35 12.71
N ASP A 415 -46.26 39.31 14.05
CA ASP A 415 -47.29 39.99 14.82
C ASP A 415 -46.73 40.75 16.04
N ARG A 416 -47.12 42.02 16.11
CA ARG A 416 -46.92 42.94 17.23
C ARG A 416 -48.14 42.79 18.13
N ALA A 417 -47.93 42.42 19.39
CA ALA A 417 -48.88 42.77 20.44
C ALA A 417 -48.12 43.09 21.73
N GLY A 418 -47.90 44.38 21.96
CA GLY A 418 -47.88 44.88 23.32
C GLY A 418 -49.32 44.94 23.85
N VAL A 419 -49.49 44.73 25.16
CA VAL A 419 -50.32 45.54 26.07
C VAL A 419 -50.32 44.91 27.47
N ARG A 420 -49.70 45.66 28.39
CA ARG A 420 -50.11 45.99 29.78
C ARG A 420 -50.45 44.88 30.78
N SER A 421 -49.69 44.87 31.89
CA SER A 421 -50.06 45.56 33.14
C SER A 421 -48.83 45.76 34.02
#